data_AF-A0A3D2J1K4-F1
#
_entry.id   AF-A0A3D2J1K4-F1
#
_cell.length_a   1.000
_cell.length_b   1.000
_cell.length_c   1.000
_cell.angle_alpha   90.00
_cell.angle_beta   90.00
_cell.angle_gamma   90.00
#
_symmetry.space_group_name_H-M   'P 1'
#
loop_
_entity.id
_entity.type
_entity.pdbx_description
1 polymer ?
#
loop_
_entity_poly.entity_id
_entity_poly.type
_entity_poly.pdbx_seq_one_letter_code
_entity_poly.pdbx_strand_id
1 'polypeptide(L)'
;MSSKKNIAKQIKKQILNNDFDYDYLYDELVDNSEDVLSGILNAYLYLFRNVDNICNEECLNNLNDLLYHYVRKNKNKKDLELVYKKIEVFLSNVSMSLDYEKLLKVEKYISILVNLQNKCIMNNMRRAKGDKYNFILYLIFEKRDIELLTRYIENNMKELLINNSTIPSIFTSVIERYIDIDEENEIEIKYFNRVINLFLKGRMYDKLIKDDSNYLKILKTSDKKFVLDLVEKIENEFYQTKEDVAKDYNVSFIIPKMEEYIYLPNGKIDLTKENIITIDNEGDLCLDDGLSIRDNKDGTYTLFVHLANPASIIPYTSSTMKEALKRCNTLYLLDDSIPIFDRYLSDNILSLLPNKYTNALTVKVKVDTDYSLILDTLEIIPSVIQSKHKLSYEETDDIINHGGDLNSTLMLLSRIFDKQATDNPKISAYHKLENIIRGRDNTNSSKADTSISHMMVEQSNVFANSTIYLIEKRDNLGLIMPWRVQTEDCDELINEYLKRGNFDTTNKELRRMMKEYMMRSKYSFVNGGHYGLGLGGYVRISSAARRAMDALAIYVLYDLYINRNNDDLDYKYYYWEKEIKYWCEYANIRTSENNNFISEYNYLCSRGKILKK
;
A
#
# COMPACT_ATOMS: atom_id res chain seq x y z
N MET A 1 -39.38 -14.75 23.65
CA MET A 1 -38.22 -14.54 22.74
C MET A 1 -36.84 -14.69 23.42
N SER A 2 -36.72 -15.08 24.71
CA SER A 2 -35.41 -15.24 25.39
C SER A 2 -34.85 -16.68 25.50
N SER A 3 -35.58 -17.73 25.08
CA SER A 3 -35.08 -19.12 25.15
C SER A 3 -34.20 -19.53 23.96
N LYS A 4 -34.47 -19.02 22.74
CA LYS A 4 -33.76 -19.42 21.50
C LYS A 4 -32.31 -18.93 21.42
N LYS A 5 -32.02 -17.73 21.97
CA LYS A 5 -30.64 -17.19 22.08
C LYS A 5 -29.70 -18.08 22.92
N ASN A 6 -30.24 -19.06 23.66
CA ASN A 6 -29.47 -19.94 24.52
C ASN A 6 -28.92 -21.18 23.77
N ILE A 7 -29.63 -21.69 22.76
CA ILE A 7 -29.28 -22.94 22.06
C ILE A 7 -28.00 -22.76 21.24
N ALA A 8 -27.93 -21.77 20.33
CA ALA A 8 -26.73 -21.54 19.52
C ALA A 8 -25.46 -21.31 20.37
N LYS A 9 -25.60 -20.61 21.51
CA LYS A 9 -24.48 -20.37 22.45
C LYS A 9 -24.05 -21.64 23.17
N GLN A 10 -25.01 -22.48 23.55
CA GLN A 10 -24.77 -23.78 24.17
C GLN A 10 -24.07 -24.73 23.18
N ILE A 11 -24.60 -24.86 21.96
CA ILE A 11 -24.01 -25.65 20.88
C ILE A 11 -22.55 -25.23 20.64
N LYS A 12 -22.31 -23.94 20.46
CA LYS A 12 -20.95 -23.41 20.31
C LYS A 12 -20.05 -23.83 21.47
N LYS A 13 -20.49 -23.64 22.71
CA LYS A 13 -19.68 -23.94 23.91
C LYS A 13 -19.33 -25.43 23.98
N GLN A 14 -20.29 -26.31 23.73
CA GLN A 14 -20.07 -27.75 23.77
C GLN A 14 -19.13 -28.21 22.64
N ILE A 15 -19.26 -27.66 21.42
CA ILE A 15 -18.31 -27.92 20.32
C ILE A 15 -16.89 -27.51 20.72
N LEU A 16 -16.72 -26.30 21.25
CA LEU A 16 -15.39 -25.77 21.62
C LEU A 16 -14.74 -26.51 22.80
N ASN A 17 -15.53 -27.21 23.61
CA ASN A 17 -15.03 -28.05 24.70
C ASN A 17 -14.74 -29.49 24.26
N ASN A 18 -15.02 -29.87 23.00
CA ASN A 18 -15.05 -31.27 22.54
C ASN A 18 -16.00 -32.17 23.36
N ASP A 19 -17.06 -31.61 23.94
CA ASP A 19 -18.06 -32.32 24.78
C ASP A 19 -19.27 -32.82 23.96
N PHE A 20 -19.14 -33.01 22.64
CA PHE A 20 -20.28 -33.25 21.75
C PHE A 20 -20.22 -34.60 21.03
N ASP A 21 -21.36 -35.31 21.04
CA ASP A 21 -21.64 -36.44 20.13
C ASP A 21 -22.17 -35.90 18.79
N TYR A 22 -21.43 -36.13 17.71
CA TYR A 22 -21.76 -35.63 16.38
C TYR A 22 -23.05 -36.26 15.80
N ASP A 23 -23.44 -37.47 16.23
CA ASP A 23 -24.70 -38.07 15.81
C ASP A 23 -25.88 -37.33 16.46
N TYR A 24 -25.78 -37.03 17.75
CA TYR A 24 -26.78 -36.19 18.44
C TYR A 24 -26.84 -34.76 17.86
N LEU A 25 -25.69 -34.17 17.50
CA LEU A 25 -25.67 -32.86 16.85
C LEU A 25 -26.33 -32.88 15.46
N TYR A 26 -26.24 -34.00 14.74
CA TYR A 26 -26.93 -34.18 13.46
C TYR A 26 -28.44 -34.20 13.65
N ASP A 27 -28.94 -34.95 14.63
CA ASP A 27 -30.37 -35.04 14.93
C ASP A 27 -30.93 -33.67 15.35
N GLU A 28 -30.23 -32.94 16.21
CA GLU A 28 -30.59 -31.55 16.57
C GLU A 28 -30.55 -30.61 15.36
N LEU A 29 -29.63 -30.80 14.41
CA LEU A 29 -29.58 -30.02 13.18
C LEU A 29 -30.77 -30.31 12.25
N VAL A 30 -31.34 -31.53 12.31
CA VAL A 30 -32.58 -31.88 11.61
C VAL A 30 -33.79 -31.21 12.27
N ASP A 31 -33.86 -31.22 13.60
CA ASP A 31 -35.03 -30.71 14.34
C ASP A 31 -35.02 -29.19 14.52
N ASN A 32 -33.85 -28.58 14.75
CA ASN A 32 -33.67 -27.16 15.11
C ASN A 32 -32.62 -26.49 14.20
N SER A 33 -32.73 -26.70 12.89
CA SER A 33 -31.73 -26.33 11.88
C SER A 33 -31.17 -24.91 12.00
N GLU A 34 -32.00 -23.90 12.25
CA GLU A 34 -31.55 -22.50 12.32
C GLU A 34 -30.59 -22.20 13.47
N ASP A 35 -30.96 -22.59 14.69
CA ASP A 35 -30.21 -22.26 15.90
C ASP A 35 -28.95 -23.12 16.00
N VAL A 36 -29.04 -24.41 15.64
CA VAL A 36 -27.91 -25.35 15.67
C VAL A 36 -26.87 -24.99 14.63
N LEU A 37 -27.29 -24.68 13.39
CA LEU A 37 -26.37 -24.21 12.34
C LEU A 37 -25.68 -22.91 12.75
N SER A 38 -26.41 -21.98 13.39
CA SER A 38 -25.82 -20.75 13.92
C SER A 38 -24.78 -21.04 15.00
N GLY A 39 -25.02 -22.03 15.87
CA GLY A 39 -24.06 -22.49 16.88
C GLY A 39 -22.79 -23.07 16.26
N ILE A 40 -22.94 -23.94 15.25
CA ILE A 40 -21.83 -24.53 14.49
C ILE A 40 -21.00 -23.44 13.81
N LEU A 41 -21.61 -22.54 13.04
CA LEU A 41 -20.88 -21.48 12.33
C LEU A 41 -20.19 -20.50 13.30
N ASN A 42 -20.79 -20.23 14.47
CA ASN A 42 -20.12 -19.44 15.50
C ASN A 42 -18.92 -20.17 16.15
N ALA A 43 -18.93 -21.51 16.17
CA ALA A 43 -17.77 -22.30 16.56
C ALA A 43 -16.69 -22.23 15.49
N TYR A 44 -17.03 -22.40 14.21
CA TYR A 44 -16.10 -22.20 13.08
C TYR A 44 -15.36 -20.86 13.18
N LEU A 45 -16.07 -19.75 13.47
CA LEU A 45 -15.43 -18.44 13.57
C LEU A 45 -14.37 -18.38 14.68
N TYR A 46 -14.64 -19.03 15.81
CA TYR A 46 -13.68 -19.12 16.91
C TYR A 46 -12.49 -20.01 16.55
N LEU A 47 -12.76 -21.17 15.95
CA LEU A 47 -11.73 -22.11 15.53
C LEU A 47 -10.80 -21.49 14.48
N PHE A 48 -11.34 -20.77 13.50
CA PHE A 48 -10.56 -20.07 12.47
C PHE A 48 -9.64 -19.00 13.06
N ARG A 49 -10.11 -18.25 14.07
CA ARG A 49 -9.29 -17.24 14.76
C ARG A 49 -8.11 -17.83 15.52
N ASN A 50 -8.21 -19.11 15.89
CA ASN A 50 -7.27 -19.87 16.72
C ASN A 50 -6.79 -21.15 16.00
N VAL A 51 -6.65 -21.10 14.67
CA VAL A 51 -6.37 -22.29 13.84
C VAL A 51 -5.02 -22.95 14.16
N ASP A 52 -4.10 -22.23 14.80
CA ASP A 52 -2.77 -22.73 15.18
C ASP A 52 -2.79 -23.81 16.28
N ASN A 53 -3.94 -24.07 16.92
CA ASN A 53 -4.10 -25.15 17.89
C ASN A 53 -4.54 -26.45 17.19
N ILE A 54 -3.72 -27.50 17.27
CA ILE A 54 -3.95 -28.81 16.62
C ILE A 54 -5.32 -29.41 16.96
N CYS A 55 -5.80 -29.26 18.20
CA CYS A 55 -7.12 -29.78 18.62
C CYS A 55 -8.29 -29.11 17.85
N ASN A 56 -8.08 -27.92 17.30
CA ASN A 56 -9.10 -27.22 16.51
C ASN A 56 -9.22 -27.80 15.09
N GLU A 57 -8.16 -28.42 14.55
CA GLU A 57 -8.16 -29.00 13.21
C GLU A 57 -9.08 -30.23 13.12
N GLU A 58 -8.98 -31.12 14.11
CA GLU A 58 -9.85 -32.30 14.22
C GLU A 58 -11.32 -31.90 14.36
N CYS A 59 -11.62 -30.92 15.23
CA CYS A 59 -12.97 -30.37 15.40
C CYS A 59 -13.52 -29.81 14.08
N LEU A 60 -12.72 -29.04 13.33
CA LEU A 60 -13.11 -28.52 12.02
C LEU A 60 -13.42 -29.64 11.03
N ASN A 61 -12.61 -30.69 10.94
CA ASN A 61 -12.87 -31.81 10.04
C ASN A 61 -14.21 -32.50 10.38
N ASN A 62 -14.48 -32.79 11.65
CA ASN A 62 -15.72 -33.43 12.08
C ASN A 62 -16.97 -32.57 11.78
N LEU A 63 -16.89 -31.25 12.01
CA LEU A 63 -17.98 -30.34 11.68
C LEU A 63 -18.23 -30.25 10.17
N ASN A 64 -17.20 -30.37 9.32
CA ASN A 64 -17.37 -30.39 7.87
C ASN A 64 -18.10 -31.64 7.41
N ASP A 65 -17.72 -32.81 7.94
CA ASP A 65 -18.38 -34.07 7.62
C ASP A 65 -19.85 -34.04 8.03
N LEU A 66 -20.15 -33.53 9.23
CA LEU A 66 -21.52 -33.32 9.70
C LEU A 66 -22.35 -32.48 8.72
N LEU A 67 -21.88 -31.28 8.36
CA LEU A 67 -22.61 -30.38 7.45
C LEU A 67 -22.73 -30.99 6.05
N TYR A 68 -21.71 -31.69 5.58
CA TYR A 68 -21.75 -32.39 4.29
C TYR A 68 -22.80 -33.49 4.27
N HIS A 69 -22.86 -34.31 5.32
CA HIS A 69 -23.88 -35.34 5.46
C HIS A 69 -25.28 -34.74 5.54
N TYR A 70 -25.45 -33.63 6.28
CA TYR A 70 -26.73 -32.92 6.39
C TYR A 70 -27.22 -32.41 5.03
N VAL A 71 -26.41 -31.63 4.32
CA VAL A 71 -26.77 -31.09 3.00
C VAL A 71 -27.02 -32.20 1.98
N ARG A 72 -26.25 -33.30 2.02
CA ARG A 72 -26.41 -34.43 1.09
C ARG A 72 -27.70 -35.21 1.32
N LYS A 73 -28.10 -35.42 2.57
CA LYS A 73 -29.30 -36.20 2.92
C LYS A 73 -30.57 -35.34 2.91
N ASN A 74 -30.48 -34.04 3.20
CA ASN A 74 -31.62 -33.16 3.29
C ASN A 74 -32.14 -32.77 1.88
N LYS A 75 -33.41 -33.08 1.61
CA LYS A 75 -34.10 -32.74 0.34
C LYS A 75 -35.07 -31.56 0.47
N ASN A 76 -35.19 -30.97 1.66
CA ASN A 76 -36.09 -29.85 1.93
C ASN A 76 -35.49 -28.55 1.40
N LYS A 77 -36.17 -27.92 0.44
CA LYS A 77 -35.72 -26.68 -0.19
C LYS A 77 -35.53 -25.53 0.82
N LYS A 78 -36.41 -25.41 1.82
CA LYS A 78 -36.33 -24.33 2.82
C LYS A 78 -35.10 -24.48 3.71
N ASP A 79 -34.78 -25.72 4.09
CA ASP A 79 -33.60 -26.01 4.93
C ASP A 79 -32.31 -25.77 4.16
N LEU A 80 -32.25 -26.18 2.88
CA LEU A 80 -31.11 -25.91 2.02
C LEU A 80 -30.92 -24.40 1.77
N GLU A 81 -32.01 -23.65 1.56
CA GLU A 81 -31.96 -22.18 1.44
C GLU A 81 -31.48 -21.51 2.73
N LEU A 82 -31.88 -22.04 3.89
CA LEU A 82 -31.40 -21.57 5.19
C LEU A 82 -29.90 -21.82 5.36
N VAL A 83 -29.41 -23.02 5.00
CA VAL A 83 -27.98 -23.34 5.02
C VAL A 83 -27.20 -22.37 4.12
N TYR A 84 -27.69 -22.15 2.90
CA TYR A 84 -27.09 -21.22 1.95
C TYR A 84 -26.90 -19.82 2.57
N LYS A 85 -27.98 -19.23 3.10
CA LYS A 85 -27.97 -17.87 3.68
C LYS A 85 -27.09 -17.78 4.93
N LYS A 86 -27.09 -18.80 5.78
CA LYS A 86 -26.26 -18.81 7.00
C LYS A 86 -24.78 -18.92 6.66
N ILE A 87 -24.40 -19.73 5.67
CA ILE A 87 -23.02 -19.81 5.19
C ILE A 87 -22.60 -18.49 4.53
N GLU A 88 -23.45 -17.87 3.72
CA GLU A 88 -23.19 -16.55 3.11
C GLU A 88 -22.84 -15.49 4.17
N VAL A 89 -23.71 -15.32 5.18
CA VAL A 89 -23.46 -14.40 6.29
C VAL A 89 -22.19 -14.76 7.06
N PHE A 90 -21.92 -16.04 7.26
CA PHE A 90 -20.71 -16.49 7.94
C PHE A 90 -19.45 -16.14 7.14
N LEU A 91 -19.41 -16.41 5.85
CA LEU A 91 -18.26 -16.14 4.99
C LEU A 91 -17.95 -14.63 4.91
N SER A 92 -18.97 -13.79 4.83
CA SER A 92 -18.83 -12.33 4.94
C SER A 92 -18.23 -11.91 6.29
N ASN A 93 -18.67 -12.49 7.41
CA ASN A 93 -18.06 -12.23 8.72
C ASN A 93 -16.59 -12.69 8.82
N VAL A 94 -16.25 -13.84 8.22
CA VAL A 94 -14.86 -14.31 8.14
C VAL A 94 -14.02 -13.30 7.34
N SER A 95 -14.58 -12.76 6.26
CA SER A 95 -13.85 -11.85 5.38
C SER A 95 -13.47 -10.54 6.06
N MET A 96 -14.30 -10.06 6.98
CA MET A 96 -14.01 -8.88 7.79
C MET A 96 -13.07 -9.15 8.97
N SER A 97 -12.93 -10.40 9.43
CA SER A 97 -12.31 -10.69 10.73
C SER A 97 -10.96 -11.42 10.68
N LEU A 98 -10.57 -11.95 9.52
CA LEU A 98 -9.28 -12.61 9.34
C LEU A 98 -8.36 -11.84 8.39
N ASP A 99 -7.09 -11.75 8.79
CA ASP A 99 -5.99 -11.32 7.92
C ASP A 99 -5.62 -12.39 6.89
N TYR A 100 -4.69 -12.06 6.00
CA TYR A 100 -4.26 -12.94 4.93
C TYR A 100 -3.68 -14.28 5.40
N GLU A 101 -2.81 -14.26 6.41
CA GLU A 101 -2.12 -15.47 6.86
C GLU A 101 -3.08 -16.46 7.48
N LYS A 102 -4.01 -15.97 8.30
CA LYS A 102 -5.07 -16.81 8.87
C LYS A 102 -5.97 -17.35 7.77
N LEU A 103 -6.35 -16.54 6.78
CA LEU A 103 -7.16 -16.98 5.64
C LEU A 103 -6.50 -18.13 4.86
N LEU A 104 -5.18 -18.08 4.64
CA LEU A 104 -4.45 -19.17 3.99
C LEU A 104 -4.49 -20.47 4.82
N LYS A 105 -4.33 -20.37 6.16
CA LYS A 105 -4.37 -21.54 7.04
C LYS A 105 -5.73 -22.24 7.06
N VAL A 106 -6.82 -21.50 6.82
CA VAL A 106 -8.19 -22.06 6.78
C VAL A 106 -8.75 -22.23 5.37
N GLU A 107 -7.91 -22.13 4.33
CA GLU A 107 -8.30 -22.21 2.91
C GLU A 107 -9.19 -23.43 2.61
N LYS A 108 -8.77 -24.62 3.05
CA LYS A 108 -9.50 -25.89 2.88
C LYS A 108 -10.92 -25.80 3.45
N TYR A 109 -11.07 -25.22 4.63
CA TYR A 109 -12.35 -25.15 5.34
C TYR A 109 -13.30 -24.14 4.71
N ILE A 110 -12.80 -22.97 4.34
CA ILE A 110 -13.58 -21.99 3.57
C ILE A 110 -14.05 -22.61 2.25
N SER A 111 -13.17 -23.37 1.59
CA SER A 111 -13.49 -24.04 0.32
C SER A 111 -14.58 -25.09 0.46
N ILE A 112 -14.58 -25.85 1.55
CA ILE A 112 -15.64 -26.82 1.87
C ILE A 112 -16.97 -26.08 2.08
N LEU A 113 -16.98 -24.99 2.85
CA LEU A 113 -18.20 -24.22 3.11
C LEU A 113 -18.78 -23.59 1.83
N VAL A 114 -17.94 -23.02 0.95
CA VAL A 114 -18.37 -22.51 -0.36
C VAL A 114 -18.95 -23.65 -1.23
N ASN A 115 -18.34 -24.83 -1.20
CA ASN A 115 -18.86 -26.00 -1.92
C ASN A 115 -20.22 -26.44 -1.37
N LEU A 116 -20.38 -26.48 -0.04
CA LEU A 116 -21.65 -26.80 0.61
C LEU A 116 -22.74 -25.79 0.24
N GLN A 117 -22.42 -24.50 0.31
CA GLN A 117 -23.31 -23.42 -0.12
C GLN A 117 -23.77 -23.62 -1.56
N ASN A 118 -22.84 -23.88 -2.50
CA ASN A 118 -23.18 -24.12 -3.91
C ASN A 118 -24.08 -25.35 -4.10
N LYS A 119 -23.91 -26.41 -3.29
CA LYS A 119 -24.78 -27.61 -3.33
C LYS A 119 -26.21 -27.35 -2.87
N CYS A 120 -26.46 -26.32 -2.08
CA CYS A 120 -27.80 -25.97 -1.63
C CYS A 120 -28.69 -25.37 -2.74
N ILE A 121 -28.12 -24.91 -3.86
CA ILE A 121 -28.89 -24.35 -4.98
C ILE A 121 -29.49 -25.50 -5.83
N MET A 122 -30.78 -25.74 -5.65
CA MET A 122 -31.58 -26.69 -6.45
C MET A 122 -31.73 -26.20 -7.91
N ASN A 123 -30.72 -26.48 -8.75
CA ASN A 123 -30.75 -26.64 -10.22
C ASN A 123 -29.41 -26.34 -10.93
N ASN A 124 -28.34 -26.01 -10.22
CA ASN A 124 -27.00 -25.94 -10.80
C ASN A 124 -26.03 -26.73 -9.93
N MET A 125 -25.91 -28.03 -10.20
CA MET A 125 -24.79 -28.83 -9.68
C MET A 125 -23.50 -28.35 -10.34
N ARG A 126 -22.97 -27.20 -9.91
CA ARG A 126 -21.56 -26.89 -10.09
C ARG A 126 -20.80 -27.93 -9.29
N ARG A 127 -20.28 -28.96 -9.97
CA ARG A 127 -19.38 -29.94 -9.36
C ARG A 127 -18.29 -29.18 -8.60
N ALA A 128 -17.90 -29.68 -7.44
CA ALA A 128 -16.74 -29.16 -6.72
C ALA A 128 -15.53 -29.15 -7.66
N LYS A 129 -14.97 -27.98 -7.95
CA LYS A 129 -13.81 -27.83 -8.86
C LYS A 129 -12.47 -27.75 -8.09
N GLY A 130 -12.47 -28.18 -6.83
CA GLY A 130 -11.31 -28.20 -5.92
C GLY A 130 -11.25 -26.99 -4.99
N ASP A 131 -10.38 -27.05 -3.98
CA ASP A 131 -10.30 -26.04 -2.92
C ASP A 131 -9.92 -24.67 -3.48
N LYS A 132 -8.89 -24.61 -4.32
CA LYS A 132 -8.41 -23.38 -4.97
C LYS A 132 -9.48 -22.64 -5.76
N TYR A 133 -10.34 -23.37 -6.45
CA TYR A 133 -11.47 -22.78 -7.18
C TYR A 133 -12.42 -22.08 -6.23
N ASN A 134 -12.86 -22.77 -5.17
CA ASN A 134 -13.83 -22.25 -4.22
C ASN A 134 -13.25 -21.08 -3.40
N PHE A 135 -11.99 -21.17 -3.00
CA PHE A 135 -11.32 -20.09 -2.30
C PHE A 135 -11.20 -18.84 -3.16
N ILE A 136 -10.88 -18.96 -4.46
CA ILE A 136 -10.89 -17.81 -5.36
C ILE A 136 -12.27 -17.16 -5.46
N LEU A 137 -13.35 -17.95 -5.55
CA LEU A 137 -14.71 -17.38 -5.55
C LEU A 137 -15.01 -16.66 -4.23
N TYR A 138 -14.60 -17.22 -3.09
CA TYR A 138 -14.68 -16.52 -1.80
C TYR A 138 -13.91 -15.20 -1.82
N LEU A 139 -12.68 -15.20 -2.34
CA LEU A 139 -11.88 -13.98 -2.43
C LEU A 139 -12.55 -12.92 -3.30
N ILE A 140 -13.20 -13.32 -4.39
CA ILE A 140 -13.89 -12.44 -5.32
C ILE A 140 -15.23 -11.92 -4.76
N PHE A 141 -16.08 -12.80 -4.24
CA PHE A 141 -17.47 -12.42 -3.91
C PHE A 141 -17.64 -11.97 -2.47
N GLU A 142 -16.89 -12.55 -1.53
CA GLU A 142 -17.04 -12.32 -0.09
C GLU A 142 -15.95 -11.42 0.48
N LYS A 143 -14.67 -11.66 0.12
CA LYS A 143 -13.54 -10.88 0.64
C LYS A 143 -13.31 -9.57 -0.09
N ARG A 144 -13.54 -9.56 -1.40
CA ARG A 144 -13.49 -8.36 -2.26
C ARG A 144 -12.18 -7.57 -2.15
N ASP A 145 -11.08 -8.30 -2.02
CA ASP A 145 -9.72 -7.75 -1.92
C ASP A 145 -8.91 -8.20 -3.15
N ILE A 146 -8.73 -7.28 -4.09
CA ILE A 146 -8.07 -7.55 -5.39
C ILE A 146 -6.57 -7.83 -5.21
N GLU A 147 -5.92 -7.15 -4.26
CA GLU A 147 -4.49 -7.35 -4.01
C GLU A 147 -4.26 -8.76 -3.47
N LEU A 148 -5.08 -9.16 -2.49
CA LEU A 148 -5.11 -10.51 -1.95
C LEU A 148 -5.43 -11.56 -3.02
N LEU A 149 -6.46 -11.34 -3.84
CA LEU A 149 -6.84 -12.22 -4.93
C LEU A 149 -5.68 -12.41 -5.93
N THR A 150 -5.06 -11.32 -6.35
CA THR A 150 -3.92 -11.31 -7.29
C THR A 150 -2.78 -12.14 -6.72
N ARG A 151 -2.39 -11.85 -5.48
CA ARG A 151 -1.32 -12.57 -4.78
C ARG A 151 -1.62 -14.07 -4.67
N TYR A 152 -2.85 -14.43 -4.29
CA TYR A 152 -3.25 -15.82 -4.17
C TYR A 152 -3.21 -16.54 -5.53
N ILE A 153 -3.70 -15.92 -6.59
CA ILE A 153 -3.65 -16.47 -7.95
C ILE A 153 -2.21 -16.67 -8.41
N GLU A 154 -1.34 -15.68 -8.23
CA GLU A 154 0.08 -15.75 -8.61
C GLU A 154 0.80 -16.91 -7.92
N ASN A 155 0.61 -17.05 -6.61
CA ASN A 155 1.20 -18.12 -5.80
C ASN A 155 0.73 -19.52 -6.26
N ASN A 156 -0.52 -19.62 -6.71
CA ASN A 156 -1.14 -20.88 -7.10
C ASN A 156 -1.20 -21.09 -8.62
N MET A 157 -0.57 -20.22 -9.42
CA MET A 157 -0.77 -20.16 -10.87
C MET A 157 -0.40 -21.47 -11.57
N LYS A 158 0.66 -22.16 -11.13
CA LYS A 158 1.04 -23.45 -11.71
C LYS A 158 -0.10 -24.46 -11.62
N GLU A 159 -0.70 -24.61 -10.44
CA GLU A 159 -1.77 -25.57 -10.20
C GLU A 159 -3.08 -25.16 -10.86
N LEU A 160 -3.40 -23.87 -10.85
CA LEU A 160 -4.57 -23.33 -11.55
C LEU A 160 -4.52 -23.58 -13.06
N LEU A 161 -3.34 -23.69 -13.65
CA LEU A 161 -3.15 -23.97 -15.07
C LEU A 161 -3.13 -25.47 -15.43
N ILE A 162 -3.03 -26.38 -14.45
CA ILE A 162 -3.04 -27.85 -14.67
C ILE A 162 -4.41 -28.28 -15.18
N ASN A 163 -5.48 -27.85 -14.51
CA ASN A 163 -6.85 -28.15 -14.92
C ASN A 163 -7.33 -27.08 -15.91
N ASN A 164 -7.53 -27.48 -17.17
CA ASN A 164 -7.97 -26.57 -18.23
C ASN A 164 -9.28 -25.84 -17.92
N SER A 165 -10.18 -26.43 -17.13
CA SER A 165 -11.50 -25.87 -16.86
C SER A 165 -11.56 -24.90 -15.68
N THR A 166 -10.56 -24.87 -14.79
CA THR A 166 -10.63 -24.09 -13.53
C THR A 166 -10.74 -22.60 -13.80
N ILE A 167 -9.79 -22.03 -14.56
CA ILE A 167 -9.76 -20.60 -14.90
C ILE A 167 -11.01 -20.18 -15.71
N PRO A 168 -11.40 -20.86 -16.81
CA PRO A 168 -12.64 -20.57 -17.52
C PRO A 168 -13.89 -20.59 -16.65
N SER A 169 -13.96 -21.53 -15.71
CA SER A 169 -15.11 -21.67 -14.81
C SER A 169 -15.23 -20.54 -13.79
N ILE A 170 -14.11 -20.11 -13.22
CA ILE A 170 -14.09 -18.96 -12.31
C ILE A 170 -14.50 -17.72 -13.08
N PHE A 171 -13.89 -17.51 -14.25
CA PHE A 171 -14.19 -16.36 -15.09
C PHE A 171 -15.66 -16.34 -15.54
N THR A 172 -16.23 -17.49 -15.89
CA THR A 172 -17.67 -17.61 -16.18
C THR A 172 -18.53 -17.13 -14.99
N SER A 173 -18.16 -17.53 -13.77
CA SER A 173 -18.86 -17.10 -12.55
C SER A 173 -18.78 -15.59 -12.31
N VAL A 174 -17.62 -15.00 -12.63
CA VAL A 174 -17.41 -13.54 -12.58
C VAL A 174 -18.31 -12.83 -13.59
N ILE A 175 -18.39 -13.33 -14.82
CA ILE A 175 -19.16 -12.75 -15.91
C ILE A 175 -20.68 -12.85 -15.66
N GLU A 176 -21.17 -13.98 -15.16
CA GLU A 176 -22.58 -14.12 -14.75
C GLU A 176 -22.95 -13.09 -13.68
N ARG A 177 -22.10 -12.92 -12.67
CA ARG A 177 -22.34 -11.89 -11.65
C ARG A 177 -22.28 -10.49 -12.24
N TYR A 178 -21.37 -10.25 -13.18
CA TYR A 178 -21.16 -8.95 -13.81
C TYR A 178 -22.38 -8.47 -14.61
N ILE A 179 -23.00 -9.35 -15.42
CA ILE A 179 -24.19 -8.99 -16.20
C ILE A 179 -25.41 -8.71 -15.32
N ASP A 180 -25.46 -9.27 -14.11
CA ASP A 180 -26.54 -9.08 -13.15
C ASP A 180 -26.44 -7.76 -12.37
N ILE A 181 -25.31 -7.04 -12.44
CA ILE A 181 -25.11 -5.77 -11.72
C ILE A 181 -26.07 -4.69 -12.24
N ASP A 182 -26.64 -3.92 -11.32
CA ASP A 182 -27.42 -2.72 -11.65
C ASP A 182 -26.51 -1.69 -12.36
N GLU A 183 -26.97 -1.15 -13.49
CA GLU A 183 -26.19 -0.23 -14.32
C GLU A 183 -25.85 1.08 -13.58
N GLU A 184 -26.63 1.45 -12.57
CA GLU A 184 -26.36 2.62 -11.72
C GLU A 184 -25.30 2.33 -10.64
N ASN A 185 -24.93 1.06 -10.40
CA ASN A 185 -23.99 0.66 -9.36
C ASN A 185 -22.54 0.72 -9.84
N GLU A 186 -22.00 1.94 -9.99
CA GLU A 186 -20.63 2.16 -10.44
C GLU A 186 -19.57 1.46 -9.56
N ILE A 187 -19.82 1.31 -8.26
CA ILE A 187 -18.87 0.70 -7.32
C ILE A 187 -18.70 -0.80 -7.65
N GLU A 188 -19.80 -1.53 -7.82
CA GLU A 188 -19.75 -2.95 -8.22
C GLU A 188 -19.13 -3.09 -9.61
N ILE A 189 -19.52 -2.24 -10.57
CA ILE A 189 -19.00 -2.30 -11.95
C ILE A 189 -17.47 -2.12 -11.94
N LYS A 190 -16.94 -1.11 -11.25
CA LYS A 190 -15.49 -0.87 -11.14
C LYS A 190 -14.77 -2.04 -10.47
N TYR A 191 -15.34 -2.60 -9.41
CA TYR A 191 -14.76 -3.77 -8.73
C TYR A 191 -14.63 -4.96 -9.69
N PHE A 192 -15.71 -5.30 -10.39
CA PHE A 192 -15.72 -6.44 -11.30
C PHE A 192 -14.89 -6.18 -12.57
N ASN A 193 -14.80 -4.95 -13.08
CA ASN A 193 -13.87 -4.61 -14.14
C ASN A 193 -12.42 -4.93 -13.75
N ARG A 194 -12.01 -4.54 -12.54
CA ARG A 194 -10.65 -4.85 -12.03
C ARG A 194 -10.43 -6.36 -11.89
N VAL A 195 -11.42 -7.11 -11.40
CA VAL A 195 -11.36 -8.58 -11.33
C VAL A 195 -11.25 -9.17 -12.73
N ILE A 196 -12.07 -8.72 -13.68
CA ILE A 196 -12.06 -9.20 -15.06
C ILE A 196 -10.69 -8.94 -15.71
N ASN A 197 -10.15 -7.73 -15.56
CA ASN A 197 -8.82 -7.38 -16.06
C ASN A 197 -7.73 -8.31 -15.51
N LEU A 198 -7.82 -8.77 -14.26
CA LEU A 198 -6.87 -9.75 -13.70
C LEU A 198 -6.86 -11.08 -14.50
N PHE A 199 -8.03 -11.56 -14.92
CA PHE A 199 -8.17 -12.80 -15.69
C PHE A 199 -7.77 -12.64 -17.16
N LEU A 200 -7.90 -11.44 -17.70
CA LEU A 200 -7.58 -11.11 -19.10
C LEU A 200 -6.10 -10.76 -19.31
N LYS A 201 -5.21 -11.34 -18.49
CA LYS A 201 -3.75 -11.18 -18.60
C LYS A 201 -3.02 -12.50 -18.73
N GLY A 202 -1.96 -12.46 -19.53
CA GLY A 202 -0.92 -13.50 -19.61
C GLY A 202 -1.47 -14.91 -19.77
N ARG A 203 -0.96 -15.86 -18.96
CA ARG A 203 -1.30 -17.28 -19.07
C ARG A 203 -2.76 -17.61 -18.75
N MET A 204 -3.45 -16.76 -17.98
CA MET A 204 -4.87 -16.94 -17.70
C MET A 204 -5.69 -16.62 -18.93
N TYR A 205 -5.39 -15.51 -19.59
CA TYR A 205 -6.02 -15.13 -20.85
C TYR A 205 -5.79 -16.18 -21.94
N ASP A 206 -4.59 -16.73 -22.05
CA ASP A 206 -4.30 -17.83 -22.99
C ASP A 206 -5.20 -19.06 -22.79
N LYS A 207 -5.60 -19.35 -21.53
CA LYS A 207 -6.56 -20.42 -21.23
C LYS A 207 -7.99 -20.03 -21.59
N LEU A 208 -8.36 -18.76 -21.44
CA LEU A 208 -9.70 -18.26 -21.76
C LEU A 208 -9.99 -18.20 -23.26
N ILE A 209 -8.99 -17.98 -24.11
CA ILE A 209 -9.19 -17.95 -25.58
C ILE A 209 -9.25 -19.38 -26.16
N LYS A 210 -8.45 -20.31 -25.64
CA LYS A 210 -8.30 -21.66 -26.21
C LYS A 210 -9.51 -22.57 -26.00
N ASP A 211 -10.36 -22.25 -25.02
CA ASP A 211 -11.52 -23.05 -24.63
C ASP A 211 -12.76 -22.29 -25.13
N ASP A 212 -13.40 -22.74 -26.23
CA ASP A 212 -14.54 -22.10 -26.93
C ASP A 212 -15.51 -21.40 -25.96
N SER A 213 -15.29 -20.10 -25.76
CA SER A 213 -15.49 -19.58 -24.41
C SER A 213 -16.94 -19.22 -24.11
N ASN A 214 -17.53 -19.99 -23.19
CA ASN A 214 -18.91 -19.81 -22.76
C ASN A 214 -19.20 -18.39 -22.25
N TYR A 215 -18.19 -17.69 -21.73
CA TYR A 215 -18.34 -16.33 -21.21
C TYR A 215 -18.72 -15.30 -22.29
N LEU A 216 -18.22 -15.43 -23.54
CA LEU A 216 -18.59 -14.50 -24.61
C LEU A 216 -20.08 -14.63 -24.96
N LYS A 217 -20.61 -15.86 -24.91
CA LYS A 217 -22.05 -16.11 -25.11
C LYS A 217 -22.88 -15.45 -24.01
N ILE A 218 -22.44 -15.54 -22.75
CA ILE A 218 -23.10 -14.93 -21.59
C ILE A 218 -23.05 -13.39 -21.69
N LEU A 219 -21.90 -12.81 -22.03
CA LEU A 219 -21.80 -11.35 -22.20
C LEU A 219 -22.79 -10.83 -23.25
N LYS A 220 -22.92 -11.55 -24.37
CA LYS A 220 -23.82 -11.19 -25.47
C LYS A 220 -25.31 -11.36 -25.14
N THR A 221 -25.68 -11.86 -23.95
CA THR A 221 -27.09 -11.89 -23.51
C THR A 221 -27.55 -10.59 -22.86
N SER A 222 -26.64 -9.67 -22.54
CA SER A 222 -26.96 -8.40 -21.90
C SER A 222 -26.80 -7.24 -22.88
N ASP A 223 -27.69 -6.26 -22.76
CA ASP A 223 -27.72 -5.00 -23.52
C ASP A 223 -27.27 -3.79 -22.67
N LYS A 224 -26.84 -4.02 -21.42
CA LYS A 224 -26.33 -2.97 -20.53
C LYS A 224 -25.05 -2.37 -21.09
N LYS A 225 -24.92 -1.05 -21.03
CA LYS A 225 -23.83 -0.30 -21.66
C LYS A 225 -22.46 -0.78 -21.19
N PHE A 226 -22.27 -0.93 -19.88
CA PHE A 226 -20.98 -1.35 -19.33
C PHE A 226 -20.59 -2.78 -19.78
N VAL A 227 -21.56 -3.64 -20.07
CA VAL A 227 -21.32 -4.99 -20.61
C VAL A 227 -20.92 -4.90 -22.09
N LEU A 228 -21.61 -4.07 -22.87
CA LEU A 228 -21.26 -3.80 -24.27
C LEU A 228 -19.84 -3.21 -24.39
N ASP A 229 -19.48 -2.27 -23.53
CA ASP A 229 -18.13 -1.69 -23.46
C ASP A 229 -17.07 -2.78 -23.22
N LEU A 230 -17.36 -3.77 -22.34
CA LEU A 230 -16.47 -4.91 -22.12
C LEU A 230 -16.37 -5.84 -23.34
N VAL A 231 -17.49 -6.10 -24.02
CA VAL A 231 -17.49 -6.92 -25.25
C VAL A 231 -16.63 -6.25 -26.32
N GLU A 232 -16.84 -4.95 -26.56
CA GLU A 232 -16.03 -4.17 -27.50
C GLU A 232 -14.55 -4.21 -27.14
N LYS A 233 -14.22 -4.05 -25.84
CA LYS A 233 -12.85 -4.15 -25.33
C LYS A 233 -12.22 -5.53 -25.63
N ILE A 234 -12.97 -6.62 -25.47
CA ILE A 234 -12.46 -7.98 -25.75
C ILE A 234 -12.31 -8.20 -27.26
N GLU A 235 -13.29 -7.77 -28.07
CA GLU A 235 -13.28 -7.93 -29.52
C GLU A 235 -12.21 -7.07 -30.19
N ASN A 236 -11.89 -5.90 -29.63
CA ASN A 236 -10.80 -5.03 -30.06
C ASN A 236 -9.45 -5.38 -29.41
N GLU A 237 -9.22 -6.66 -29.08
CA GLU A 237 -7.97 -7.17 -28.52
C GLU A 237 -7.38 -6.33 -27.35
N PHE A 238 -8.22 -5.75 -26.50
CA PHE A 238 -7.86 -4.93 -25.33
C PHE A 238 -7.15 -3.61 -25.60
N TYR A 239 -7.22 -3.08 -26.82
CA TYR A 239 -6.81 -1.70 -27.05
C TYR A 239 -7.69 -0.74 -26.23
N GLN A 240 -7.05 0.08 -25.40
CA GLN A 240 -7.70 1.02 -24.50
C GLN A 240 -7.00 2.37 -24.54
N THR A 241 -7.74 3.45 -24.30
CA THR A 241 -7.13 4.76 -24.01
C THR A 241 -6.64 4.81 -22.57
N LYS A 242 -5.75 5.75 -22.26
CA LYS A 242 -5.29 5.95 -20.87
C LYS A 242 -6.44 6.34 -19.93
N GLU A 243 -7.41 7.09 -20.43
CA GLU A 243 -8.61 7.48 -19.68
C GLU A 243 -9.50 6.28 -19.35
N ASP A 244 -9.63 5.31 -20.26
CA ASP A 244 -10.42 4.09 -20.03
C ASP A 244 -9.84 3.28 -18.87
N VAL A 245 -8.51 3.11 -18.84
CA VAL A 245 -7.82 2.42 -17.76
C VAL A 245 -7.99 3.18 -16.44
N ALA A 246 -7.85 4.51 -16.46
CA ALA A 246 -7.91 5.32 -15.24
C ALA A 246 -9.29 5.38 -14.58
N LYS A 247 -10.37 5.24 -15.35
CA LYS A 247 -11.76 5.27 -14.88
C LYS A 247 -12.04 4.23 -13.80
N ASP A 248 -11.50 3.03 -13.95
CA ASP A 248 -11.71 1.94 -12.99
C ASP A 248 -11.02 2.20 -11.64
N TYR A 249 -10.03 3.11 -11.60
CA TYR A 249 -9.23 3.42 -10.41
C TYR A 249 -9.47 4.82 -9.87
N ASN A 250 -10.48 5.55 -10.38
CA ASN A 250 -10.74 6.95 -10.03
C ASN A 250 -9.49 7.84 -10.20
N VAL A 251 -8.65 7.55 -11.20
CA VAL A 251 -7.46 8.35 -11.52
C VAL A 251 -7.84 9.40 -12.55
N SER A 252 -7.35 10.62 -12.37
CA SER A 252 -7.59 11.73 -13.30
C SER A 252 -6.27 12.19 -13.93
N PHE A 253 -6.25 12.34 -15.25
CA PHE A 253 -5.16 13.01 -15.96
C PHE A 253 -5.29 14.54 -15.96
N ILE A 254 -6.46 15.07 -15.56
CA ILE A 254 -6.71 16.51 -15.51
C ILE A 254 -6.20 17.05 -14.18
N ILE A 255 -5.14 17.86 -14.25
CA ILE A 255 -4.54 18.51 -13.08
C ILE A 255 -5.02 19.96 -13.05
N PRO A 256 -5.55 20.45 -11.91
CA PRO A 256 -5.87 21.86 -11.73
C PRO A 256 -4.65 22.72 -12.01
N LYS A 257 -4.83 23.74 -12.85
CA LYS A 257 -3.80 24.77 -13.03
C LYS A 257 -3.61 25.53 -11.73
N MET A 258 -2.40 26.04 -11.54
CA MET A 258 -2.08 26.95 -10.44
C MET A 258 -3.10 28.09 -10.40
N GLU A 259 -3.83 28.22 -9.30
CA GLU A 259 -4.59 29.43 -8.99
C GLU A 259 -3.61 30.44 -8.37
N GLU A 260 -3.82 31.75 -8.54
CA GLU A 260 -2.95 32.75 -7.90
C GLU A 260 -2.95 32.58 -6.38
N TYR A 261 -1.77 32.50 -5.76
CA TYR A 261 -1.65 32.25 -4.33
C TYR A 261 -0.67 33.18 -3.61
N ILE A 262 -0.92 33.32 -2.31
CA ILE A 262 -0.26 34.25 -1.41
C ILE A 262 0.94 33.55 -0.76
N TYR A 263 2.09 34.19 -0.88
CA TYR A 263 3.29 33.86 -0.12
C TYR A 263 3.09 34.11 1.37
N LEU A 264 3.29 33.09 2.22
CA LEU A 264 3.28 33.28 3.67
C LEU A 264 4.59 33.99 4.11
N PRO A 265 4.54 35.24 4.63
CA PRO A 265 5.75 36.07 4.76
C PRO A 265 6.70 35.73 5.91
N ASN A 266 6.39 34.75 6.75
CA ASN A 266 6.92 34.73 8.11
C ASN A 266 8.27 34.00 8.19
N GLY A 267 9.33 34.74 8.52
CA GLY A 267 10.60 34.17 9.01
C GLY A 267 11.72 33.94 7.98
N LYS A 268 11.81 34.77 6.92
CA LYS A 268 12.82 34.64 5.85
C LYS A 268 14.27 34.57 6.36
N ILE A 269 14.77 33.35 6.60
CA ILE A 269 16.20 33.11 6.74
C ILE A 269 16.78 33.04 5.34
N ASP A 270 17.64 34.00 5.00
CA ASP A 270 18.34 34.04 3.73
C ASP A 270 19.56 33.10 3.77
N LEU A 271 19.47 32.02 2.99
CA LEU A 271 20.53 31.03 2.79
C LEU A 271 21.01 31.03 1.33
N THR A 272 20.71 32.08 0.55
CA THR A 272 21.08 32.20 -0.87
C THR A 272 22.60 32.24 -1.09
N LYS A 273 23.37 32.56 -0.05
CA LYS A 273 24.84 32.55 -0.08
C LYS A 273 25.45 31.17 0.11
N GLU A 274 24.71 30.20 0.69
CA GLU A 274 25.22 28.85 0.92
C GLU A 274 25.53 28.13 -0.40
N ASN A 275 26.51 27.23 -0.37
CA ASN A 275 26.84 26.43 -1.55
C ASN A 275 25.91 25.21 -1.64
N ILE A 276 24.69 25.44 -2.11
CA ILE A 276 23.63 24.43 -2.16
C ILE A 276 23.77 23.56 -3.42
N ILE A 277 23.71 22.25 -3.22
CA ILE A 277 23.85 21.21 -4.24
C ILE A 277 22.60 20.31 -4.19
N THR A 278 21.99 20.04 -5.34
CA THR A 278 20.97 18.98 -5.50
C THR A 278 21.58 17.77 -6.20
N ILE A 279 21.15 16.56 -5.85
CA ILE A 279 21.66 15.30 -6.41
C ILE A 279 20.47 14.42 -6.79
N ASP A 280 20.23 14.25 -8.08
CA ASP A 280 19.05 13.56 -8.62
C ASP A 280 19.42 12.70 -9.84
N ASN A 281 18.44 12.06 -10.51
CA ASN A 281 18.75 11.40 -11.78
C ASN A 281 19.01 12.45 -12.86
N GLU A 282 19.79 12.06 -13.87
CA GLU A 282 19.97 12.88 -15.05
C GLU A 282 18.61 13.22 -15.69
N GLY A 283 18.39 14.51 -15.98
CA GLY A 283 17.16 14.99 -16.60
C GLY A 283 16.00 15.31 -15.64
N ASP A 284 16.08 14.94 -14.35
CA ASP A 284 15.02 15.25 -13.39
C ASP A 284 14.81 16.77 -13.24
N LEU A 285 13.57 17.23 -13.20
CA LEU A 285 13.24 18.66 -13.02
C LEU A 285 12.53 18.92 -11.68
N CYS A 286 11.88 17.92 -11.09
CA CYS A 286 11.25 18.01 -9.78
C CYS A 286 12.28 17.70 -8.68
N LEU A 287 13.20 18.63 -8.43
CA LEU A 287 14.23 18.50 -7.39
C LEU A 287 13.63 18.90 -6.02
N ASP A 288 13.32 17.91 -5.19
CA ASP A 288 12.64 18.08 -3.90
C ASP A 288 13.59 18.47 -2.75
N ASP A 289 14.86 18.09 -2.84
CA ASP A 289 15.83 18.21 -1.76
C ASP A 289 17.20 18.71 -2.25
N GLY A 290 17.95 19.33 -1.34
CA GLY A 290 19.29 19.84 -1.57
C GLY A 290 20.09 19.96 -0.29
N LEU A 291 21.42 19.96 -0.41
CA LEU A 291 22.35 19.94 0.71
C LEU A 291 23.30 21.12 0.65
N SER A 292 23.64 21.67 1.80
CA SER A 292 24.81 22.53 1.96
C SER A 292 25.47 22.31 3.32
N ILE A 293 26.75 22.65 3.40
CA ILE A 293 27.52 22.59 4.64
C ILE A 293 28.38 23.83 4.77
N ARG A 294 28.49 24.31 6.02
CA ARG A 294 29.27 25.50 6.37
C ARG A 294 30.26 25.18 7.48
N ASP A 295 31.51 25.60 7.29
CA ASP A 295 32.53 25.56 8.33
C ASP A 295 32.27 26.62 9.39
N ASN A 296 32.38 26.24 10.66
CA ASN A 296 32.31 27.17 11.78
C ASN A 296 33.72 27.55 12.28
N LYS A 297 33.82 28.71 12.93
CA LYS A 297 35.09 29.21 13.47
C LYS A 297 35.71 28.33 14.56
N ASP A 298 34.90 27.51 15.21
CA ASP A 298 35.30 26.59 16.28
C ASP A 298 35.75 25.21 15.77
N GLY A 299 35.82 25.02 14.44
CA GLY A 299 36.18 23.75 13.81
C GLY A 299 35.02 22.76 13.66
N THR A 300 33.83 23.09 14.16
CA THR A 300 32.61 22.35 13.88
C THR A 300 32.04 22.73 12.51
N TYR A 301 30.98 22.04 12.07
CA TYR A 301 30.26 22.38 10.85
C TYR A 301 28.79 22.64 11.13
N THR A 302 28.09 23.21 10.15
CA THR A 302 26.63 23.27 10.14
C THR A 302 26.12 22.66 8.85
N LEU A 303 25.37 21.57 8.99
CA LEU A 303 24.70 20.88 7.91
C LEU A 303 23.31 21.50 7.71
N PHE A 304 22.97 21.74 6.44
CA PHE A 304 21.63 22.14 6.03
C PHE A 304 21.07 21.13 5.04
N VAL A 305 19.84 20.68 5.29
CA VAL A 305 19.03 19.92 4.33
C VAL A 305 17.85 20.80 3.93
N HIS A 306 17.80 21.21 2.68
CA HIS A 306 16.80 22.11 2.12
C HIS A 306 15.75 21.30 1.39
N LEU A 307 14.48 21.48 1.73
CA LEU A 307 13.36 20.73 1.16
C LEU A 307 12.38 21.66 0.43
N ALA A 308 11.74 21.16 -0.61
CA ALA A 308 10.62 21.82 -1.27
C ALA A 308 9.51 22.15 -0.26
N ASN A 309 8.99 23.37 -0.35
CA ASN A 309 8.07 23.91 0.66
C ASN A 309 6.76 24.38 0.03
N PRO A 310 5.84 23.46 -0.32
CA PRO A 310 4.55 23.82 -0.89
C PRO A 310 3.71 24.71 0.03
N ALA A 311 3.85 24.59 1.36
CA ALA A 311 3.11 25.42 2.31
C ALA A 311 3.45 26.91 2.23
N SER A 312 4.61 27.28 1.66
CA SER A 312 4.98 28.68 1.45
C SER A 312 4.28 29.35 0.27
N ILE A 313 3.64 28.58 -0.62
CA ILE A 313 3.10 29.07 -1.90
C ILE A 313 1.65 28.64 -2.09
N ILE A 314 1.29 27.42 -1.71
CA ILE A 314 -0.04 26.85 -1.93
C ILE A 314 -0.81 26.90 -0.60
N PRO A 315 -2.00 27.53 -0.51
CA PRO A 315 -2.83 27.47 0.69
C PRO A 315 -3.39 26.05 0.90
N TYR A 316 -3.43 25.58 2.15
CA TYR A 316 -3.96 24.24 2.48
C TYR A 316 -5.41 24.03 1.99
N THR A 317 -6.24 25.07 2.04
CA THR A 317 -7.66 25.01 1.68
C THR A 317 -7.96 25.14 0.18
N SER A 318 -6.92 25.34 -0.64
CA SER A 318 -7.03 25.55 -2.09
C SER A 318 -7.52 24.31 -2.85
N SER A 319 -8.01 24.51 -4.09
CA SER A 319 -8.38 23.40 -4.97
C SER A 319 -7.16 22.54 -5.32
N THR A 320 -6.01 23.18 -5.54
CA THR A 320 -4.71 22.55 -5.81
C THR A 320 -4.32 21.56 -4.71
N MET A 321 -4.34 21.98 -3.45
CA MET A 321 -3.96 21.09 -2.34
C MET A 321 -5.00 19.98 -2.10
N LYS A 322 -6.30 20.29 -2.22
CA LYS A 322 -7.37 19.28 -2.12
C LYS A 322 -7.22 18.19 -3.18
N GLU A 323 -6.88 18.56 -4.41
CA GLU A 323 -6.64 17.60 -5.48
C GLU A 323 -5.35 16.79 -5.24
N ALA A 324 -4.26 17.43 -4.78
CA ALA A 324 -3.04 16.72 -4.43
C ALA A 324 -3.29 15.63 -3.36
N LEU A 325 -4.05 15.95 -2.30
CA LEU A 325 -4.42 14.98 -1.26
C LEU A 325 -5.27 13.82 -1.80
N LYS A 326 -6.24 14.11 -2.70
CA LYS A 326 -7.03 13.07 -3.39
C LYS A 326 -6.15 12.15 -4.26
N ARG A 327 -5.10 12.70 -4.90
CA ARG A 327 -4.14 11.92 -5.70
C ARG A 327 -3.17 11.12 -4.84
N CYS A 328 -2.88 11.59 -3.63
CA CYS A 328 -1.92 11.03 -2.67
C CYS A 328 -0.45 11.13 -3.12
N ASN A 329 -0.10 10.63 -4.30
CA ASN A 329 1.26 10.65 -4.83
C ASN A 329 1.29 10.77 -6.36
N THR A 330 2.42 11.24 -6.89
CA THR A 330 2.68 11.24 -8.33
C THR A 330 2.73 9.80 -8.83
N LEU A 331 2.04 9.52 -9.93
CA LEU A 331 1.99 8.19 -10.54
C LEU A 331 3.02 8.13 -11.67
N TYR A 332 4.03 7.29 -11.52
CA TYR A 332 5.04 7.05 -12.56
C TYR A 332 4.60 5.86 -13.39
N LEU A 333 4.22 6.11 -14.64
CA LEU A 333 3.82 5.11 -15.61
C LEU A 333 5.04 4.73 -16.48
N LEU A 334 4.88 3.72 -17.34
CA LEU A 334 5.95 3.23 -18.19
C LEU A 334 6.43 4.28 -19.20
N ASP A 335 5.53 5.12 -19.69
CA ASP A 335 5.77 6.11 -20.74
C ASP A 335 5.29 7.53 -20.42
N ASP A 336 4.74 7.77 -19.22
CA ASP A 336 4.22 9.07 -18.78
C ASP A 336 4.30 9.19 -17.25
N SER A 337 3.98 10.37 -16.71
CA SER A 337 3.74 10.56 -15.28
C SER A 337 2.56 11.48 -15.00
N ILE A 338 1.82 11.16 -13.95
CA ILE A 338 0.67 11.92 -13.47
C ILE A 338 1.04 12.60 -12.14
N PRO A 339 1.49 13.87 -12.14
CA PRO A 339 1.89 14.56 -10.93
C PRO A 339 0.70 14.96 -10.03
N ILE A 340 1.00 15.23 -8.75
CA ILE A 340 0.02 15.74 -7.78
C ILE A 340 -0.27 17.23 -7.93
N PHE A 341 0.71 17.98 -8.44
CA PHE A 341 0.58 19.38 -8.79
C PHE A 341 0.78 19.56 -10.29
N ASP A 342 0.39 20.71 -10.82
CA ASP A 342 0.75 21.09 -12.18
C ASP A 342 2.27 21.04 -12.36
N ARG A 343 2.75 20.63 -13.55
CA ARG A 343 4.19 20.51 -13.79
C ARG A 343 4.94 21.81 -13.56
N TYR A 344 4.33 22.96 -13.85
CA TYR A 344 4.96 24.24 -13.55
C TYR A 344 5.16 24.45 -12.04
N LEU A 345 4.28 23.91 -11.19
CA LEU A 345 4.47 23.95 -9.75
C LEU A 345 5.58 22.99 -9.30
N SER A 346 5.51 21.71 -9.66
CA SER A 346 6.49 20.71 -9.21
C SER A 346 7.88 20.89 -9.85
N ASP A 347 7.93 21.02 -11.17
CA ASP A 347 9.18 21.01 -11.97
C ASP A 347 9.82 22.40 -12.06
N ASN A 348 9.13 23.45 -11.59
CA ASN A 348 9.68 24.80 -11.54
C ASN A 348 9.46 25.44 -10.17
N ILE A 349 8.27 25.91 -9.81
CA ILE A 349 8.10 26.80 -8.63
C ILE A 349 8.62 26.19 -7.31
N LEU A 350 8.32 24.91 -7.05
CA LEU A 350 8.73 24.20 -5.83
C LEU A 350 10.13 23.60 -5.94
N SER A 351 10.59 23.31 -7.16
CA SER A 351 11.87 22.63 -7.36
C SER A 351 13.06 23.51 -6.97
N LEU A 352 14.09 22.90 -6.39
CA LEU A 352 15.36 23.53 -6.02
C LEU A 352 16.32 23.67 -7.24
N LEU A 353 15.78 24.06 -8.40
CA LEU A 353 16.57 24.31 -9.61
C LEU A 353 17.72 25.31 -9.39
N PRO A 354 18.86 25.15 -10.10
CA PRO A 354 20.02 26.01 -9.93
C PRO A 354 19.74 27.46 -10.35
N ASN A 355 20.40 28.39 -9.68
CA ASN A 355 20.37 29.84 -9.88
C ASN A 355 18.99 30.50 -9.72
N LYS A 356 18.02 29.80 -9.11
CA LYS A 356 16.67 30.34 -8.86
C LYS A 356 16.43 30.54 -7.36
N TYR A 357 15.82 31.67 -7.00
CA TYR A 357 15.32 31.88 -5.65
C TYR A 357 14.13 30.96 -5.38
N THR A 358 14.24 30.14 -4.35
CA THR A 358 13.22 29.15 -3.99
C THR A 358 12.96 29.24 -2.49
N ASN A 359 11.68 29.22 -2.10
CA ASN A 359 11.32 29.06 -0.70
C ASN A 359 11.48 27.59 -0.32
N ALA A 360 12.22 27.34 0.76
CA ALA A 360 12.49 26.01 1.24
C ALA A 360 12.06 25.86 2.70
N LEU A 361 11.91 24.61 3.11
CA LEU A 361 11.89 24.20 4.51
C LEU A 361 13.26 23.60 4.78
N THR A 362 14.05 24.24 5.64
CA THR A 362 15.43 23.83 5.91
C THR A 362 15.54 23.18 7.27
N VAL A 363 16.06 21.95 7.30
CA VAL A 363 16.59 21.33 8.50
C VAL A 363 18.03 21.81 8.69
N LYS A 364 18.36 22.29 9.88
CA LYS A 364 19.67 22.81 10.25
C LYS A 364 20.16 22.11 11.51
N VAL A 365 21.41 21.65 11.49
CA VAL A 365 22.02 20.98 12.64
C VAL A 365 23.53 21.24 12.67
N LYS A 366 24.12 21.40 13.86
CA LYS A 366 25.57 21.41 13.99
C LYS A 366 26.13 19.99 13.90
N VAL A 367 27.33 19.90 13.34
CA VAL A 367 28.08 18.66 13.19
C VAL A 367 29.41 18.82 13.91
N ASP A 368 29.75 17.88 14.78
CA ASP A 368 31.01 17.90 15.53
C ASP A 368 32.20 17.54 14.62
N THR A 369 33.40 17.71 15.14
CA THR A 369 34.69 17.41 14.49
C THR A 369 34.87 15.93 14.14
N ASP A 370 34.13 15.03 14.80
CA ASP A 370 34.08 13.59 14.48
C ASP A 370 32.97 13.23 13.46
N TYR A 371 32.32 14.23 12.87
CA TYR A 371 31.22 14.13 11.92
C TYR A 371 29.88 13.65 12.50
N SER A 372 29.77 13.50 13.83
CA SER A 372 28.49 13.22 14.48
C SER A 372 27.57 14.45 14.49
N LEU A 373 26.26 14.20 14.46
CA LEU A 373 25.25 15.27 14.55
C LEU A 373 25.01 15.67 16.00
N ILE A 374 25.06 16.97 16.30
CA ILE A 374 24.74 17.52 17.62
C ILE A 374 23.24 17.82 17.67
N LEU A 375 22.44 16.81 17.99
CA LEU A 375 20.97 16.84 17.88
C LEU A 375 20.29 17.93 18.74
N ASP A 376 20.91 18.37 19.83
CA ASP A 376 20.37 19.48 20.64
C ASP A 376 20.28 20.79 19.86
N THR A 377 21.08 20.95 18.79
CA THR A 377 21.11 22.15 17.93
C THR A 377 20.15 22.08 16.74
N LEU A 378 19.35 21.01 16.66
CA LEU A 378 18.46 20.74 15.55
C LEU A 378 17.32 21.76 15.45
N GLU A 379 17.14 22.33 14.27
CA GLU A 379 16.09 23.30 13.95
C GLU A 379 15.45 22.95 12.60
N ILE A 380 14.14 23.17 12.47
CA ILE A 380 13.46 23.25 11.18
C ILE A 380 12.96 24.68 10.99
N ILE A 381 13.38 25.31 9.89
CA ILE A 381 13.13 26.73 9.63
C ILE A 381 12.66 26.98 8.18
N PRO A 382 11.69 27.88 7.96
CA PRO A 382 11.45 28.45 6.63
C PRO A 382 12.67 29.25 6.15
N SER A 383 13.04 29.10 4.89
CA SER A 383 14.19 29.82 4.31
C SER A 383 13.96 30.23 2.86
N VAL A 384 14.79 31.16 2.38
CA VAL A 384 14.97 31.47 0.96
C VAL A 384 16.34 30.99 0.56
N ILE A 385 16.39 30.16 -0.49
CA ILE A 385 17.62 29.56 -1.00
C ILE A 385 17.83 29.89 -2.46
N GLN A 386 19.06 29.69 -2.93
CA GLN A 386 19.41 29.66 -4.34
C GLN A 386 20.37 28.50 -4.55
N SER A 387 19.89 27.40 -5.14
CA SER A 387 20.75 26.27 -5.49
C SER A 387 21.83 26.73 -6.46
N LYS A 388 23.08 26.30 -6.29
CA LYS A 388 24.19 26.67 -7.18
C LYS A 388 24.53 25.56 -8.15
N HIS A 389 24.30 24.32 -7.75
CA HIS A 389 24.68 23.14 -8.51
C HIS A 389 23.55 22.13 -8.55
N LYS A 390 23.32 21.59 -9.74
CA LYS A 390 22.50 20.40 -9.96
C LYS A 390 23.43 19.32 -10.49
N LEU A 391 23.59 18.25 -9.74
CA LEU A 391 24.43 17.11 -10.12
C LEU A 391 23.56 15.88 -10.32
N SER A 392 23.98 15.00 -11.22
CA SER A 392 23.51 13.62 -11.23
C SER A 392 24.22 12.79 -10.16
N TYR A 393 23.67 11.63 -9.81
CA TYR A 393 24.37 10.64 -8.97
C TYR A 393 25.73 10.25 -9.57
N GLU A 394 25.79 10.05 -10.90
CA GLU A 394 27.01 9.67 -11.61
C GLU A 394 28.07 10.78 -11.56
N GLU A 395 27.68 12.03 -11.81
CA GLU A 395 28.58 13.19 -11.70
C GLU A 395 29.10 13.37 -10.27
N THR A 396 28.24 13.14 -9.27
CA THR A 396 28.62 13.27 -7.86
C THR A 396 29.65 12.22 -7.47
N ASP A 397 29.42 10.96 -7.83
CA ASP A 397 30.36 9.87 -7.56
C ASP A 397 31.69 10.09 -8.30
N ASP A 398 31.66 10.59 -9.53
CA ASP A 398 32.86 10.92 -10.29
C ASP A 398 33.69 12.02 -9.62
N ILE A 399 33.04 13.11 -9.16
CA ILE A 399 33.72 14.20 -8.45
C ILE A 399 34.33 13.68 -7.14
N ILE A 400 33.64 12.81 -6.39
CA ILE A 400 34.15 12.24 -5.13
C ILE A 400 35.40 11.39 -5.39
N ASN A 401 35.39 10.56 -6.44
CA ASN A 401 36.46 9.61 -6.72
C ASN A 401 37.67 10.22 -7.45
N HIS A 402 37.44 11.19 -8.34
CA HIS A 402 38.47 11.72 -9.25
C HIS A 402 38.84 13.18 -8.99
N GLY A 403 38.16 13.86 -8.07
CA GLY A 403 38.39 15.27 -7.76
C GLY A 403 37.57 16.22 -8.63
N GLY A 404 37.63 17.51 -8.31
CA GLY A 404 36.86 18.58 -8.95
C GLY A 404 36.56 19.73 -8.00
N ASP A 405 35.95 20.81 -8.50
CA ASP A 405 35.71 22.04 -7.72
C ASP A 405 34.87 21.82 -6.46
N LEU A 406 33.95 20.84 -6.49
CA LEU A 406 33.06 20.49 -5.37
C LEU A 406 33.58 19.32 -4.52
N ASN A 407 34.75 18.75 -4.83
CA ASN A 407 35.22 17.52 -4.19
C ASN A 407 35.34 17.64 -2.67
N SER A 408 35.91 18.73 -2.16
CA SER A 408 36.05 18.94 -0.70
C SER A 408 34.70 18.98 0.02
N THR A 409 33.71 19.69 -0.54
CA THR A 409 32.35 19.78 0.00
C THR A 409 31.65 18.42 -0.03
N LEU A 410 31.72 17.70 -1.17
CA LEU A 410 31.08 16.40 -1.32
C LEU A 410 31.73 15.33 -0.43
N MET A 411 33.06 15.33 -0.28
CA MET A 411 33.76 14.43 0.64
C MET A 411 33.39 14.70 2.11
N LEU A 412 33.21 15.97 2.49
CA LEU A 412 32.79 16.29 3.86
C LEU A 412 31.36 15.81 4.13
N LEU A 413 30.43 16.09 3.21
CA LEU A 413 29.06 15.57 3.31
C LEU A 413 29.04 14.03 3.34
N SER A 414 29.86 13.37 2.51
CA SER A 414 29.92 11.91 2.47
C SER A 414 30.37 11.33 3.81
N ARG A 415 31.36 11.92 4.48
CA ARG A 415 31.81 11.46 5.81
C ARG A 415 30.73 11.59 6.87
N ILE A 416 29.93 12.65 6.83
CA ILE A 416 28.82 12.88 7.77
C ILE A 416 27.73 11.83 7.58
N PHE A 417 27.36 11.54 6.34
CA PHE A 417 26.33 10.54 6.06
C PHE A 417 26.83 9.10 6.20
N ASP A 418 28.11 8.84 5.96
CA ASP A 418 28.76 7.56 6.27
C ASP A 418 28.80 7.29 7.79
N LYS A 419 29.06 8.33 8.58
CA LYS A 419 28.95 8.27 10.05
C LYS A 419 27.52 7.92 10.48
N GLN A 420 26.51 8.55 9.89
CA GLN A 420 25.10 8.22 10.16
C GLN A 420 24.73 6.79 9.74
N ALA A 421 25.17 6.34 8.55
CA ALA A 421 24.94 4.99 8.07
C ALA A 421 25.60 3.94 8.97
N THR A 422 26.79 4.24 9.51
CA THR A 422 27.50 3.41 10.47
C THR A 422 26.76 3.33 11.81
N ASP A 423 26.23 4.45 12.29
CA ASP A 423 25.51 4.51 13.56
C ASP A 423 24.12 3.84 13.46
N ASN A 424 23.51 3.83 12.28
CA ASN A 424 22.24 3.14 12.01
C ASN A 424 22.27 2.31 10.71
N PRO A 425 22.88 1.11 10.73
CA PRO A 425 23.01 0.27 9.53
C PRO A 425 21.67 -0.32 9.06
N LYS A 426 20.60 -0.22 9.87
CA LYS A 426 19.26 -0.71 9.50
C LYS A 426 18.69 0.01 8.29
N ILE A 427 19.00 1.29 8.09
CA ILE A 427 18.48 2.09 6.96
C ILE A 427 18.91 1.47 5.63
N SER A 428 20.21 1.24 5.45
CA SER A 428 20.74 0.68 4.22
C SER A 428 20.36 -0.80 4.05
N ALA A 429 20.29 -1.57 5.14
CA ALA A 429 19.76 -2.93 5.10
C ALA A 429 18.29 -2.97 4.63
N TYR A 430 17.47 -2.06 5.14
CA TYR A 430 16.06 -1.95 4.78
C TYR A 430 15.87 -1.71 3.28
N HIS A 431 16.55 -0.71 2.71
CA HIS A 431 16.40 -0.40 1.28
C HIS A 431 17.01 -1.48 0.37
N LYS A 432 18.13 -2.11 0.77
CA LYS A 432 18.68 -3.28 0.04
C LYS A 432 17.65 -4.42 -0.04
N LEU A 433 17.03 -4.76 1.10
CA LEU A 433 15.98 -5.78 1.13
C LEU A 433 14.75 -5.34 0.30
N GLU A 434 14.38 -4.06 0.34
CA GLU A 434 13.29 -3.52 -0.49
C GLU A 434 13.59 -3.65 -2.00
N ASN A 435 14.82 -3.35 -2.43
CA ASN A 435 15.27 -3.52 -3.81
C ASN A 435 15.18 -4.99 -4.26
N ILE A 436 15.63 -5.92 -3.42
CA ILE A 436 15.50 -7.38 -3.67
C ILE A 436 14.03 -7.78 -3.82
N ILE A 437 13.16 -7.32 -2.91
CA ILE A 437 11.73 -7.64 -2.93
C ILE A 437 11.06 -7.16 -4.23
N ARG A 438 11.44 -5.96 -4.68
CA ARG A 438 10.92 -5.33 -5.90
C ARG A 438 11.54 -5.89 -7.18
N GLY A 439 12.50 -6.82 -7.08
CA GLY A 439 13.22 -7.40 -8.21
C GLY A 439 14.11 -6.38 -8.94
N ARG A 440 14.62 -5.40 -8.19
CA ARG A 440 15.49 -4.32 -8.68
C ARG A 440 16.96 -4.56 -8.37
N ASP A 441 17.29 -5.68 -7.74
CA ASP A 441 18.63 -6.12 -7.36
C ASP A 441 19.61 -6.27 -8.54
N ASN A 442 19.10 -6.35 -9.78
CA ASN A 442 19.91 -6.42 -11.01
C ASN A 442 19.65 -5.27 -12.01
N THR A 443 19.11 -4.14 -11.54
CA THR A 443 18.83 -2.95 -12.38
C THR A 443 19.81 -1.81 -12.06
N ASN A 444 19.74 -0.65 -12.72
CA ASN A 444 20.51 0.54 -12.30
C ASN A 444 20.32 0.88 -10.78
N SER A 445 19.23 0.44 -10.16
CA SER A 445 19.03 0.53 -8.70
C SER A 445 20.01 -0.30 -7.86
N SER A 446 20.72 -1.28 -8.44
CA SER A 446 21.79 -2.01 -7.75
C SER A 446 23.12 -1.24 -7.72
N LYS A 447 23.32 -0.26 -8.63
CA LYS A 447 24.41 0.71 -8.51
C LYS A 447 24.23 1.60 -7.26
N ALA A 448 22.98 1.91 -6.90
CA ALA A 448 22.65 2.69 -5.71
C ALA A 448 23.12 2.02 -4.41
N ASP A 449 23.14 0.68 -4.37
CA ASP A 449 23.60 -0.07 -3.18
C ASP A 449 25.11 0.05 -2.93
N THR A 450 25.86 0.58 -3.90
CA THR A 450 27.34 0.78 -3.86
C THR A 450 27.77 2.24 -4.09
N SER A 451 26.82 3.15 -4.33
CA SER A 451 27.10 4.54 -4.69
C SER A 451 27.12 5.42 -3.45
N ILE A 452 28.15 6.25 -3.34
CA ILE A 452 28.33 7.17 -2.21
C ILE A 452 27.25 8.26 -2.26
N SER A 453 26.97 8.79 -3.44
CA SER A 453 25.93 9.81 -3.64
C SER A 453 24.52 9.30 -3.33
N HIS A 454 24.18 8.07 -3.72
CA HIS A 454 22.90 7.46 -3.34
C HIS A 454 22.77 7.28 -1.82
N MET A 455 23.82 6.82 -1.15
CA MET A 455 23.86 6.73 0.32
C MET A 455 23.68 8.11 0.96
N MET A 456 24.36 9.14 0.47
CA MET A 456 24.23 10.51 1.00
C MET A 456 22.79 11.03 0.91
N VAL A 457 22.14 10.90 -0.24
CA VAL A 457 20.74 11.34 -0.44
C VAL A 457 19.76 10.49 0.36
N GLU A 458 20.01 9.18 0.51
CA GLU A 458 19.21 8.29 1.34
C GLU A 458 19.27 8.73 2.82
N GLN A 459 20.47 8.86 3.36
CA GLN A 459 20.68 9.20 4.76
C GLN A 459 20.19 10.62 5.06
N SER A 460 20.42 11.59 4.17
CA SER A 460 19.90 12.95 4.34
C SER A 460 18.38 12.99 4.41
N ASN A 461 17.70 12.25 3.55
CA ASN A 461 16.24 12.18 3.50
C ASN A 461 15.67 11.46 4.73
N VAL A 462 16.28 10.36 5.18
CA VAL A 462 15.86 9.69 6.40
C VAL A 462 16.08 10.58 7.63
N PHE A 463 17.21 11.30 7.70
CA PHE A 463 17.47 12.27 8.76
C PHE A 463 16.41 13.39 8.76
N ALA A 464 16.16 14.03 7.61
CA ALA A 464 15.13 15.05 7.48
C ALA A 464 13.74 14.54 7.93
N ASN A 465 13.36 13.35 7.50
CA ASN A 465 12.08 12.72 7.84
C ASN A 465 11.97 12.27 9.31
N SER A 466 13.08 12.09 10.02
CA SER A 466 13.09 11.79 11.47
C SER A 466 13.16 13.04 12.34
N THR A 467 13.49 14.21 11.76
CA THR A 467 13.72 15.46 12.48
C THR A 467 12.51 15.90 13.32
N ILE A 468 11.28 15.74 12.80
CA ILE A 468 10.06 16.12 13.53
C ILE A 468 9.92 15.31 14.84
N TYR A 469 10.22 14.01 14.80
CA TYR A 469 10.23 13.16 16.00
C TYR A 469 11.33 13.58 16.99
N LEU A 470 12.54 13.87 16.48
CA LEU A 470 13.65 14.28 17.33
C LEU A 470 13.34 15.58 18.08
N ILE A 471 12.74 16.56 17.40
CA ILE A 471 12.31 17.83 18.00
C ILE A 471 11.16 17.60 18.99
N GLU A 472 10.13 16.84 18.60
CA GLU A 472 8.99 16.52 19.46
C GLU A 472 9.42 15.85 20.76
N LYS A 473 10.37 14.91 20.69
CA LYS A 473 10.95 14.22 21.84
C LYS A 473 11.82 15.15 22.70
N ARG A 474 12.67 15.99 22.08
CA ARG A 474 13.56 16.94 22.79
C ARG A 474 12.73 17.97 23.57
N ASP A 475 11.71 18.51 22.93
CA ASP A 475 10.96 19.67 23.43
C ASP A 475 9.61 19.28 24.09
N ASN A 476 9.26 17.98 24.10
CA ASN A 476 8.03 17.41 24.65
C ASN A 476 6.75 18.12 24.15
N LEU A 477 6.64 18.27 22.83
CA LEU A 477 5.62 19.11 22.21
C LEU A 477 4.26 18.44 22.03
N GLY A 478 4.21 17.10 22.07
CA GLY A 478 3.00 16.32 21.80
C GLY A 478 2.44 16.55 20.40
N LEU A 479 3.28 16.55 19.37
CA LEU A 479 2.85 16.85 17.99
C LEU A 479 1.97 15.72 17.42
N ILE A 480 0.85 16.09 16.80
CA ILE A 480 0.08 15.18 15.95
C ILE A 480 0.61 15.33 14.53
N MET A 481 1.04 14.23 13.93
CA MET A 481 1.65 14.20 12.59
C MET A 481 1.13 13.00 11.80
N PRO A 482 1.18 13.03 10.46
CA PRO A 482 0.94 11.86 9.63
C PRO A 482 2.13 10.90 9.69
N TRP A 483 2.28 10.20 10.81
CA TRP A 483 3.36 9.25 11.06
C TRP A 483 3.38 8.14 10.01
N ARG A 484 4.57 7.82 9.50
CA ARG A 484 4.80 6.65 8.64
C ARG A 484 5.30 5.51 9.52
N VAL A 485 4.41 4.59 9.83
CA VAL A 485 4.65 3.50 10.79
C VAL A 485 4.85 2.17 10.08
N GLN A 486 5.61 1.27 10.70
CA GLN A 486 5.83 -0.11 10.26
C GLN A 486 5.76 -1.05 11.46
N THR A 487 5.42 -2.32 11.28
CA THR A 487 5.29 -3.28 12.40
C THR A 487 6.64 -3.79 12.89
N GLU A 488 6.68 -4.31 14.12
CA GLU A 488 7.87 -4.92 14.73
C GLU A 488 8.39 -6.14 13.96
N ASP A 489 7.52 -6.83 13.22
CA ASP A 489 7.87 -8.07 12.52
C ASP A 489 9.00 -7.89 11.48
N CYS A 490 9.19 -6.68 10.97
CA CYS A 490 10.28 -6.38 10.04
C CYS A 490 11.66 -6.35 10.72
N ASP A 491 11.72 -6.12 12.03
CA ASP A 491 12.99 -5.92 12.75
C ASP A 491 13.83 -7.19 12.78
N GLU A 492 13.20 -8.34 13.03
CA GLU A 492 13.88 -9.64 13.05
C GLU A 492 14.57 -9.94 11.73
N LEU A 493 13.87 -9.69 10.61
CA LEU A 493 14.38 -9.94 9.27
C LEU A 493 15.58 -9.04 8.93
N ILE A 494 15.53 -7.78 9.31
CA ILE A 494 16.62 -6.82 9.08
C ILE A 494 17.82 -7.15 9.94
N ASN A 495 17.61 -7.46 11.21
CA ASN A 495 18.68 -7.89 12.11
C ASN A 495 19.33 -9.19 11.60
N GLU A 496 18.54 -10.11 11.06
CA GLU A 496 19.07 -11.34 10.45
C GLU A 496 19.89 -11.05 9.18
N TYR A 497 19.43 -10.11 8.34
CA TYR A 497 20.19 -9.67 7.18
C TYR A 497 21.51 -9.02 7.58
N LEU A 498 21.50 -8.14 8.58
CA LEU A 498 22.70 -7.48 9.11
C LEU A 498 23.71 -8.50 9.67
N LYS A 499 23.24 -9.58 10.30
CA LYS A 499 24.11 -10.68 10.78
C LYS A 499 24.71 -11.51 9.65
N ARG A 500 23.91 -11.86 8.63
CA ARG A 500 24.32 -12.77 7.55
C ARG A 500 25.06 -12.06 6.41
N GLY A 501 24.78 -10.78 6.20
CA GLY A 501 25.31 -9.97 5.10
C GLY A 501 24.68 -10.24 3.73
N ASN A 502 23.98 -11.37 3.55
CA ASN A 502 23.23 -11.69 2.34
C ASN A 502 22.03 -12.60 2.63
N PHE A 503 21.13 -12.67 1.65
CA PHE A 503 20.04 -13.63 1.61
C PHE A 503 20.03 -14.35 0.25
N ASP A 504 19.63 -15.62 0.25
CA ASP A 504 19.39 -16.35 -1.00
C ASP A 504 18.16 -15.76 -1.69
N THR A 505 18.41 -14.89 -2.66
CA THR A 505 17.35 -14.24 -3.42
C THR A 505 16.67 -15.21 -4.37
N THR A 506 17.10 -16.45 -4.54
CA THR A 506 16.36 -17.46 -5.34
C THR A 506 15.29 -18.19 -4.52
N ASN A 507 15.38 -18.14 -3.19
CA ASN A 507 14.44 -18.78 -2.29
C ASN A 507 13.08 -18.05 -2.29
N LYS A 508 12.06 -18.75 -2.79
CA LYS A 508 10.69 -18.22 -2.90
C LYS A 508 10.02 -18.00 -1.55
N GLU A 509 10.29 -18.85 -0.56
CA GLU A 509 9.72 -18.72 0.78
C GLU A 509 10.29 -17.49 1.47
N LEU A 510 11.60 -17.28 1.39
CA LEU A 510 12.26 -16.09 1.93
C LEU A 510 11.76 -14.82 1.25
N ARG A 511 11.64 -14.79 -0.09
CA ARG A 511 11.03 -13.66 -0.81
C ARG A 511 9.60 -13.38 -0.35
N ARG A 512 8.81 -14.44 -0.07
CA ARG A 512 7.44 -14.31 0.41
C ARG A 512 7.39 -13.71 1.82
N MET A 513 8.21 -14.21 2.73
CA MET A 513 8.35 -13.66 4.08
C MET A 513 8.81 -12.20 4.05
N MET A 514 9.83 -11.89 3.24
CA MET A 514 10.31 -10.52 3.05
C MET A 514 9.19 -9.59 2.57
N LYS A 515 8.37 -10.03 1.60
CA LYS A 515 7.19 -9.27 1.15
C LYS A 515 6.14 -9.08 2.24
N GLU A 516 5.93 -10.07 3.11
CA GLU A 516 4.94 -10.02 4.19
C GLU A 516 5.35 -9.05 5.30
N TYR A 517 6.60 -9.15 5.75
CA TYR A 517 7.10 -8.40 6.91
C TYR A 517 7.61 -7.00 6.55
N MET A 518 8.26 -6.81 5.39
CA MET A 518 8.88 -5.52 5.06
C MET A 518 7.93 -4.51 4.42
N MET A 519 6.92 -4.93 3.65
CA MET A 519 6.23 -3.97 2.75
C MET A 519 5.04 -3.24 3.37
N ARG A 520 4.75 -3.40 4.67
CA ARG A 520 3.54 -2.89 5.30
C ARG A 520 3.72 -1.57 6.04
N SER A 521 4.53 -0.66 5.53
CA SER A 521 4.51 0.70 6.09
C SER A 521 3.21 1.41 5.71
N LYS A 522 2.60 2.10 6.66
CA LYS A 522 1.32 2.80 6.49
C LYS A 522 1.35 4.16 7.17
N TYR A 523 0.47 5.05 6.74
CA TYR A 523 0.22 6.29 7.47
C TYR A 523 -0.63 6.03 8.70
N SER A 524 -0.33 6.72 9.80
CA SER A 524 -1.02 6.64 11.08
C SER A 524 -1.03 8.01 11.74
N PHE A 525 -2.12 8.35 12.43
CA PHE A 525 -2.18 9.54 13.29
C PHE A 525 -1.54 9.29 14.66
N VAL A 526 -1.28 8.02 15.00
CA VAL A 526 -0.53 7.60 16.20
C VAL A 526 0.88 7.20 15.81
N ASN A 527 1.88 7.72 16.53
CA ASN A 527 3.26 7.28 16.34
C ASN A 527 3.42 5.84 16.83
N GLY A 528 3.87 4.96 15.95
CA GLY A 528 4.21 3.57 16.26
C GLY A 528 5.65 3.22 15.92
N GLY A 529 6.49 4.21 15.61
CA GLY A 529 7.84 3.98 15.12
C GLY A 529 7.91 3.39 13.71
N HIS A 530 9.12 3.35 13.18
CA HIS A 530 9.46 2.72 11.90
C HIS A 530 10.58 1.71 12.14
N TYR A 531 10.20 0.53 12.62
CA TYR A 531 11.13 -0.52 13.03
C TYR A 531 12.12 -0.91 11.93
N GLY A 532 11.68 -0.90 10.66
CA GLY A 532 12.56 -1.24 9.57
C GLY A 532 13.75 -0.29 9.40
N LEU A 533 13.57 0.98 9.78
CA LEU A 533 14.65 1.97 9.76
C LEU A 533 15.31 2.11 11.14
N GLY A 534 14.85 1.39 12.16
CA GLY A 534 15.31 1.53 13.54
C GLY A 534 14.91 2.86 14.20
N LEU A 535 13.83 3.50 13.77
CA LEU A 535 13.46 4.85 14.22
C LEU A 535 12.23 4.84 15.15
N GLY A 536 12.27 5.61 16.23
CA GLY A 536 11.16 5.77 17.19
C GLY A 536 10.00 6.63 16.67
N GLY A 537 10.18 7.35 15.56
CA GLY A 537 9.16 8.13 14.87
C GLY A 537 9.66 8.58 13.51
N TYR A 538 8.76 8.62 12.51
CA TYR A 538 9.12 8.93 11.13
C TYR A 538 7.98 9.67 10.43
N VAL A 539 8.25 10.86 9.89
CA VAL A 539 7.28 11.67 9.15
C VAL A 539 7.91 12.06 7.82
N ARG A 540 7.31 11.66 6.71
CA ARG A 540 7.85 12.00 5.39
C ARG A 540 7.59 13.48 5.10
N ILE A 541 8.65 14.24 4.84
CA ILE A 541 8.62 15.65 4.42
C ILE A 541 9.54 15.91 3.22
N SER A 542 10.43 14.97 2.90
CA SER A 542 11.52 15.17 1.93
C SER A 542 11.11 15.06 0.45
N SER A 543 9.83 14.91 0.12
CA SER A 543 9.39 14.86 -1.29
C SER A 543 8.02 15.50 -1.51
N ALA A 544 7.83 16.68 -0.93
CA ALA A 544 6.54 17.35 -0.87
C ALA A 544 6.01 17.82 -2.23
N ALA A 545 6.85 17.98 -3.27
CA ALA A 545 6.37 18.32 -4.61
C ALA A 545 5.74 17.13 -5.37
N ARG A 546 5.92 15.90 -4.86
CA ARG A 546 5.40 14.66 -5.48
C ARG A 546 4.65 13.71 -4.53
N ARG A 547 4.64 13.98 -3.22
CA ARG A 547 3.88 13.25 -2.19
C ARG A 547 3.01 14.23 -1.40
N ALA A 548 1.70 14.08 -1.49
CA ALA A 548 0.77 15.04 -0.87
C ALA A 548 0.74 14.95 0.66
N MET A 549 0.98 13.75 1.21
CA MET A 549 1.10 13.57 2.66
C MET A 549 2.35 14.23 3.25
N ASP A 550 3.41 14.41 2.45
CA ASP A 550 4.58 15.17 2.86
C ASP A 550 4.26 16.67 2.89
N ALA A 551 3.57 17.16 1.86
CA ALA A 551 3.06 18.52 1.87
C ALA A 551 2.13 18.75 3.08
N LEU A 552 1.21 17.82 3.37
CA LEU A 552 0.33 17.86 4.55
C LEU A 552 1.11 17.96 5.86
N ALA A 553 2.15 17.13 6.03
CA ALA A 553 3.01 17.17 7.21
C ALA A 553 3.67 18.55 7.38
N ILE A 554 4.09 19.19 6.28
CA ILE A 554 4.64 20.54 6.31
C ILE A 554 3.58 21.55 6.79
N TYR A 555 2.34 21.53 6.29
CA TYR A 555 1.29 22.44 6.79
C TYR A 555 1.04 22.28 8.30
N VAL A 556 0.99 21.04 8.78
CA VAL A 556 0.80 20.76 10.20
C VAL A 556 1.99 21.27 11.02
N LEU A 557 3.21 21.08 10.51
CA LEU A 557 4.43 21.62 11.13
C LEU A 557 4.39 23.15 11.19
N TYR A 558 3.85 23.82 10.17
CA TYR A 558 3.67 25.27 10.21
C TYR A 558 2.76 25.70 11.36
N ASP A 559 1.63 25.04 11.56
CA ASP A 559 0.66 25.45 12.58
C ASP A 559 1.04 25.05 14.01
N LEU A 560 1.56 23.82 14.19
CA LEU A 560 1.81 23.25 15.51
C LEU A 560 3.23 23.47 16.03
N TYR A 561 4.16 23.90 15.18
CA TYR A 561 5.55 24.14 15.54
C TYR A 561 6.08 25.52 15.10
N ILE A 562 6.15 25.81 13.79
CA ILE A 562 6.83 27.01 13.27
C ILE A 562 6.10 28.30 13.68
N ASN A 563 4.78 28.34 13.48
CA ASN A 563 3.89 29.42 13.88
C ASN A 563 3.08 29.04 15.13
N ARG A 564 3.67 28.20 15.98
CA ARG A 564 3.01 27.75 17.21
C ARG A 564 2.68 28.99 18.06
N ASN A 565 1.39 29.22 18.26
CA ASN A 565 0.87 30.23 19.16
C ASN A 565 0.08 29.52 20.26
N ASN A 566 0.41 29.79 21.52
CA ASN A 566 -0.23 29.10 22.65
C ASN A 566 -1.71 29.49 22.79
N ASP A 567 -2.12 30.67 22.30
CA ASP A 567 -3.49 31.18 22.48
C ASP A 567 -4.55 30.42 21.65
N ASP A 568 -4.16 29.78 20.54
CA ASP A 568 -5.07 29.04 19.64
C ASP A 568 -4.69 27.57 19.45
N LEU A 569 -3.75 27.09 20.27
CA LEU A 569 -3.11 25.79 20.09
C LEU A 569 -4.10 24.62 20.19
N ASP A 570 -4.98 24.63 21.19
CA ASP A 570 -5.99 23.56 21.38
C ASP A 570 -6.90 23.42 20.15
N TYR A 571 -7.38 24.56 19.61
CA TYR A 571 -8.21 24.56 18.40
C TYR A 571 -7.48 23.97 17.20
N LYS A 572 -6.21 24.36 16.99
CA LYS A 572 -5.35 23.80 15.92
C LYS A 572 -5.12 22.31 16.12
N TYR A 573 -4.92 21.84 17.36
CA TYR A 573 -4.77 20.42 17.66
C TYR A 573 -6.01 19.63 17.30
N TYR A 574 -7.21 20.07 17.74
CA TYR A 574 -8.46 19.39 17.40
C TYR A 574 -8.72 19.37 15.89
N TYR A 575 -8.39 20.46 15.20
CA TYR A 575 -8.48 20.54 13.75
C TYR A 575 -7.55 19.50 13.08
N TRP A 576 -6.26 19.53 13.41
CA TRP A 576 -5.28 18.66 12.78
C TRP A 576 -5.42 17.19 13.17
N GLU A 577 -5.89 16.88 14.38
CA GLU A 577 -6.21 15.51 14.78
C GLU A 577 -7.26 14.90 13.85
N LYS A 578 -8.34 15.64 13.59
CA LYS A 578 -9.42 15.20 12.69
C LYS A 578 -8.91 15.04 11.25
N GLU A 579 -8.18 16.04 10.74
CA GLU A 579 -7.68 16.03 9.36
C GLU A 579 -6.65 14.93 9.15
N ILE A 580 -5.67 14.76 10.03
CA ILE A 580 -4.63 13.74 9.92
C ILE A 580 -5.25 12.34 10.01
N LYS A 581 -6.20 12.11 10.91
CA LYS A 581 -6.87 10.81 11.00
C LYS A 581 -7.55 10.44 9.69
N TYR A 582 -8.31 11.36 9.12
CA TYR A 582 -8.98 11.16 7.83
C TYR A 582 -7.98 10.89 6.70
N TRP A 583 -6.97 11.75 6.55
CA TRP A 583 -6.02 11.65 5.44
C TRP A 583 -5.09 10.45 5.56
N CYS A 584 -4.71 10.01 6.77
CA CYS A 584 -3.96 8.77 6.97
C CYS A 584 -4.74 7.55 6.49
N GLU A 585 -6.02 7.43 6.87
CA GLU A 585 -6.90 6.33 6.43
C GLU A 585 -7.08 6.36 4.91
N TYR A 586 -7.41 7.54 4.36
CA TYR A 586 -7.59 7.74 2.92
C TYR A 586 -6.32 7.41 2.12
N ALA A 587 -5.16 7.94 2.52
CA ALA A 587 -3.89 7.75 1.81
C ALA A 587 -3.47 6.28 1.75
N ASN A 588 -3.72 5.51 2.82
CA ASN A 588 -3.42 4.08 2.84
C ASN A 588 -4.24 3.31 1.80
N ILE A 589 -5.55 3.59 1.70
CA ILE A 589 -6.42 2.98 0.69
C ILE A 589 -6.01 3.43 -0.71
N ARG A 590 -5.84 4.74 -0.88
CA ARG A 590 -5.54 5.37 -2.17
C ARG A 590 -4.20 4.92 -2.75
N THR A 591 -3.19 4.70 -1.92
CA THR A 591 -1.88 4.18 -2.35
C THR A 591 -2.02 2.79 -2.96
N SER A 592 -2.84 1.90 -2.39
CA SER A 592 -3.09 0.57 -2.97
C SER A 592 -3.81 0.68 -4.33
N GLU A 593 -4.83 1.54 -4.45
CA GLU A 593 -5.50 1.80 -5.72
C GLU A 593 -4.56 2.32 -6.81
N ASN A 594 -3.72 3.30 -6.45
CA ASN A 594 -2.71 3.88 -7.34
C ASN A 594 -1.72 2.83 -7.83
N ASN A 595 -1.25 1.94 -6.96
CA ASN A 595 -0.36 0.84 -7.33
C ASN A 595 -1.01 -0.13 -8.32
N ASN A 596 -2.29 -0.46 -8.09
CA ASN A 596 -3.04 -1.33 -9.00
C ASN A 596 -3.24 -0.68 -10.38
N PHE A 597 -3.54 0.62 -10.43
CA PHE A 597 -3.62 1.38 -11.67
C PHE A 597 -2.29 1.38 -12.43
N ILE A 598 -1.18 1.71 -11.76
CA ILE A 598 0.16 1.73 -12.37
C ILE A 598 0.50 0.34 -12.94
N SER A 599 0.21 -0.73 -12.19
CA SER A 599 0.44 -2.10 -12.64
C SER A 599 -0.38 -2.46 -13.88
N GLU A 600 -1.66 -2.11 -13.91
CA GLU A 600 -2.55 -2.31 -15.06
C GLU A 600 -2.05 -1.54 -16.30
N TYR A 601 -1.83 -0.25 -16.13
CA TYR A 601 -1.39 0.63 -17.21
C TYR A 601 -0.04 0.16 -17.79
N ASN A 602 0.94 -0.11 -16.94
CA ASN A 602 2.27 -0.53 -17.38
C ASN A 602 2.23 -1.90 -18.08
N TYR A 603 1.38 -2.81 -17.63
CA TYR A 603 1.14 -4.08 -18.32
C TYR A 603 0.63 -3.84 -19.75
N LEU A 604 -0.44 -3.06 -19.92
CA LEU A 604 -1.01 -2.77 -21.23
C LEU A 604 -0.03 -2.00 -22.13
N CYS A 605 0.66 -1.01 -21.58
CA CYS A 605 1.65 -0.21 -22.28
C CYS A 605 2.81 -1.08 -22.80
N SER A 606 3.34 -1.99 -21.97
CA SER A 606 4.41 -2.93 -22.36
C SER A 606 4.01 -3.87 -23.51
N ARG A 607 2.70 -4.04 -23.73
CA ARG A 607 2.13 -4.87 -24.81
C ARG A 607 1.71 -4.05 -26.03
N GLY A 608 1.93 -2.73 -26.03
CA GLY A 608 1.48 -1.83 -27.09
C GLY A 608 -0.03 -1.69 -27.18
N LYS A 609 -0.77 -1.94 -26.08
CA LYS A 609 -2.24 -1.94 -26.03
C LYS A 609 -2.84 -0.62 -25.53
N ILE A 610 -2.01 0.38 -25.23
CA ILE A 610 -2.47 1.75 -24.93
C ILE A 610 -2.53 2.53 -26.26
N LEU A 611 -3.71 3.02 -26.60
CA LEU A 611 -3.94 3.86 -27.77
C LEU A 611 -3.32 5.24 -27.54
N LYS A 612 -2.34 5.60 -28.38
CA LYS A 612 -1.84 6.98 -28.47
C LYS A 612 -2.88 7.78 -29.26
N LYS A 613 -3.72 8.54 -28.58
CA LYS A 613 -4.59 9.53 -29.24
C LYS A 613 -3.78 10.72 -29.74
#